data_AF-L1JIA8-F1
#
_entry.id   AF-L1JIA8-F1
#
_cell.length_a   1.000
_cell.length_b   1.000
_cell.length_c   1.000
_cell.angle_alpha   90.00
_cell.angle_beta   90.00
_cell.angle_gamma   90.00
#
_symmetry.space_group_name_H-M   'P 1'
#
loop_
_entity.id
_entity.type
_entity.pdbx_description
1 polymer ?
#
loop_
_entity_poly.entity_id
_entity_poly.type
_entity_poly.pdbx_seq_one_letter_code
_entity_poly.pdbx_strand_id
1 'polypeptide(L)'
;FVAGVADSSGYGWAIAKQLANAGATIVVGTWPPVLSLFERGLKKGFGDDQVLKDGSMMKIEKVIYPLDAMFSTPEEIPADILENKRYAGLEHYDIKSCAEAVKRDFGKV
;
A
#
# COMPACT_ATOMS: atom_id res chain seq x y z
N PHE A 1 3.80 0.81 -8.79
CA PHE A 1 3.68 0.57 -7.34
C PHE A 1 4.15 1.81 -6.58
N VAL A 2 3.39 2.29 -5.59
CA VAL A 2 3.76 3.45 -4.76
C VAL A 2 3.92 3.00 -3.31
N ALA A 3 5.16 3.00 -2.81
CA ALA A 3 5.45 2.67 -1.42
C ALA A 3 5.18 3.88 -0.50
N GLY A 4 4.68 3.63 0.71
CA GLY A 4 4.50 4.66 1.74
C GLY A 4 3.20 5.45 1.62
N VAL A 5 2.10 4.79 1.22
CA VAL A 5 0.76 5.40 1.22
C VAL A 5 -0.05 4.87 2.39
N ALA A 6 -0.54 5.74 3.27
CA ALA A 6 -1.28 5.35 4.48
C ALA A 6 -2.54 6.18 4.76
N ASP A 7 -2.73 7.30 4.05
CA ASP A 7 -3.88 8.19 4.14
C ASP A 7 -3.97 9.04 2.86
N SER A 8 -4.97 9.93 2.78
CA SER A 8 -5.18 10.83 1.63
C SER A 8 -4.42 12.16 1.69
N SER A 9 -3.69 12.43 2.79
CA SER A 9 -3.04 13.72 3.05
C SER A 9 -1.56 13.76 2.64
N GLY A 10 -0.91 12.60 2.54
CA GLY A 10 0.51 12.49 2.21
C GLY A 10 0.85 12.63 0.72
N TYR A 11 2.13 12.88 0.44
CA TYR A 11 2.65 12.93 -0.94
C TYR A 11 2.47 11.62 -1.71
N GLY A 12 2.57 10.47 -1.05
CA GLY A 12 2.34 9.17 -1.69
C GLY A 12 0.95 9.08 -2.34
N TRP A 13 -0.08 9.59 -1.66
CA TRP A 13 -1.43 9.68 -2.20
C TRP A 13 -1.51 10.67 -3.37
N ALA A 14 -0.92 11.86 -3.22
CA ALA A 14 -0.91 12.87 -4.27
C ALA A 14 -0.23 12.34 -5.56
N ILE A 15 0.90 11.63 -5.43
CA ILE A 15 1.60 10.97 -6.55
C ILE A 15 0.71 9.90 -7.17
N ALA A 16 0.13 9.01 -6.36
CA ALA A 16 -0.79 7.97 -6.84
C ALA A 16 -1.96 8.57 -7.62
N LYS A 17 -2.52 9.69 -7.15
CA LYS A 17 -3.59 10.42 -7.82
C LYS A 17 -3.17 11.01 -9.15
N GLN A 18 -1.96 11.59 -9.27
CA GLN A 18 -1.48 12.08 -10.57
C GLN A 18 -1.20 10.94 -11.55
N LEU A 19 -0.65 9.82 -11.08
CA LEU A 19 -0.45 8.63 -11.91
C LEU A 19 -1.79 8.04 -12.39
N ALA A 20 -2.80 7.99 -11.52
CA ALA A 20 -4.15 7.55 -11.88
C ALA A 20 -4.78 8.47 -12.95
N ASN A 21 -4.61 9.80 -12.80
CA ASN A 21 -5.03 10.76 -13.82
C ASN A 21 -4.33 10.56 -15.17
N ALA A 22 -3.12 10.01 -15.18
CA ALA A 22 -2.39 9.65 -16.39
C ALA A 22 -2.80 8.28 -16.96
N GLY A 23 -3.78 7.60 -16.35
CA GLY A 23 -4.27 6.30 -16.78
C GLY A 23 -3.49 5.11 -16.21
N ALA A 24 -2.60 5.32 -15.24
CA ALA A 24 -1.85 4.22 -14.62
C ALA A 24 -2.73 3.42 -13.65
N THR A 25 -2.53 2.09 -13.62
CA THR A 25 -3.06 1.22 -12.57
C THR A 25 -2.31 1.47 -11.26
N ILE A 26 -3.04 1.80 -10.20
CA ILE A 26 -2.44 2.11 -8.90
C ILE A 26 -2.43 0.90 -7.98
N VAL A 27 -1.21 0.59 -7.50
CA VAL A 27 -0.90 -0.42 -6.50
C VAL A 27 -0.03 0.24 -5.45
N VAL A 28 -0.31 0.00 -4.16
CA VAL A 28 0.36 0.70 -3.06
C VAL A 28 0.93 -0.26 -2.02
N GLY A 29 2.02 0.17 -1.40
CA GLY A 29 2.59 -0.45 -0.20
C GLY A 29 2.31 0.42 1.01
N THR A 30 1.76 -0.17 2.07
CA THR A 30 1.37 0.53 3.30
C THR A 30 2.07 -0.09 4.50
N TRP A 31 2.54 0.77 5.40
CA TRP A 31 3.23 0.34 6.60
C TRP A 31 2.30 -0.47 7.53
N PRO A 32 2.70 -1.67 7.99
CA PRO A 32 1.81 -2.58 8.73
C PRO A 32 1.05 -1.95 9.92
N PRO A 33 1.68 -1.11 10.76
CA PRO A 33 1.00 -0.43 11.87
C PRO A 33 -0.22 0.43 11.53
N VAL A 34 -0.32 0.93 10.30
CA VAL A 34 -1.42 1.78 9.84
C VAL A 34 -2.27 1.13 8.74
N LEU A 35 -1.93 -0.09 8.34
CA LEU A 35 -2.60 -0.83 7.27
C LEU A 35 -4.11 -0.97 7.50
N SER A 36 -4.51 -1.47 8.66
CA SER A 36 -5.94 -1.67 8.99
C SER A 36 -6.74 -0.37 9.13
N LEU A 37 -6.06 0.75 9.43
CA LEU A 37 -6.68 2.08 9.43
C LEU A 37 -6.91 2.54 7.99
N PHE A 38 -5.91 2.38 7.14
CA PHE A 38 -5.98 2.76 5.74
C PHE A 38 -7.02 1.93 4.97
N GLU A 39 -7.09 0.61 5.19
CA GLU A 39 -8.13 -0.26 4.64
C GLU A 39 -9.54 0.21 5.01
N ARG A 40 -9.76 0.60 6.26
CA ARG A 40 -11.04 1.16 6.71
C ARG A 40 -11.33 2.51 6.06
N GLY A 41 -10.31 3.36 5.91
CA GLY A 41 -10.40 4.63 5.19
C GLY A 41 -10.85 4.43 3.74
N LEU A 42 -10.25 3.47 3.03
CA LEU A 42 -10.62 3.14 1.65
C LEU A 42 -12.05 2.61 1.53
N LYS A 43 -12.49 1.75 2.47
CA LYS A 43 -13.87 1.25 2.52
C LYS A 43 -14.88 2.36 2.77
N LYS A 44 -14.53 3.33 3.62
CA LYS A 44 -15.37 4.50 3.90
C LYS A 44 -15.36 5.51 2.74
N GLY A 45 -14.26 5.58 2.01
CA GLY A 45 -13.97 6.61 1.03
C GLY A 45 -13.32 7.85 1.66
N PHE A 46 -12.51 8.55 0.87
CA PHE A 46 -11.85 9.81 1.25
C PHE A 46 -12.52 11.04 0.61
N GLY A 47 -13.75 10.91 0.10
CA GLY A 47 -14.49 12.03 -0.48
C GLY A 47 -13.76 12.69 -1.65
N ASP A 48 -13.68 14.03 -1.64
CA ASP A 48 -13.08 14.84 -2.71
C ASP A 48 -11.60 14.51 -2.96
N ASP A 49 -10.89 13.98 -1.96
CA ASP A 49 -9.49 13.58 -2.12
C ASP A 49 -9.33 12.41 -3.09
N GLN A 50 -10.36 11.59 -3.28
CA GLN A 50 -10.38 10.50 -4.26
C GLN A 50 -10.78 10.94 -5.67
N VAL A 51 -11.34 12.14 -5.85
CA VAL A 51 -11.86 12.59 -7.15
C VAL A 51 -10.72 12.94 -8.11
N LEU A 52 -10.66 12.26 -9.25
CA LEU A 52 -9.75 12.50 -10.37
C LEU A 52 -10.22 13.69 -11.22
N LYS A 53 -9.36 14.15 -12.13
CA LYS A 53 -9.62 15.32 -13.00
C LYS A 53 -10.80 15.11 -13.94
N ASP A 54 -11.09 13.85 -14.29
CA ASP A 54 -12.23 13.46 -15.12
C ASP A 54 -13.54 13.30 -14.32
N GLY A 55 -13.51 13.56 -13.00
CA GLY A 55 -14.64 13.39 -12.09
C GLY A 55 -14.85 11.95 -11.60
N SER A 56 -14.05 10.98 -12.07
CA SER A 56 -14.09 9.62 -11.56
C SER A 56 -13.36 9.49 -10.21
N MET A 57 -13.58 8.40 -9.48
CA MET A 57 -12.89 8.14 -8.21
C MET A 57 -11.63 7.32 -8.46
N MET A 58 -10.50 7.74 -7.90
CA MET A 58 -9.26 6.96 -7.90
C MET A 58 -9.51 5.59 -7.28
N LYS A 59 -9.20 4.54 -8.06
CA LYS A 59 -9.26 3.16 -7.59
C LYS A 59 -7.85 2.66 -7.28
N ILE A 60 -7.70 2.05 -6.11
CA ILE A 60 -6.54 1.21 -5.78
C ILE A 60 -6.98 -0.21 -6.09
N GLU A 61 -6.32 -0.85 -7.07
CA GLU A 61 -6.92 -1.96 -7.81
C GLU A 61 -7.35 -3.13 -6.92
N LYS A 62 -6.49 -3.64 -6.03
CA LYS A 62 -6.91 -4.79 -5.23
C LYS A 62 -6.11 -5.17 -4.00
N VAL A 63 -4.86 -4.76 -3.90
CA VAL A 63 -3.99 -5.24 -2.82
C VAL A 63 -3.24 -4.05 -2.25
N ILE A 64 -3.60 -3.71 -1.02
CA ILE A 64 -2.72 -2.92 -0.19
C ILE A 64 -1.68 -3.92 0.31
N TYR A 65 -0.47 -3.83 -0.23
CA TYR A 65 0.59 -4.70 0.23
C TYR A 65 1.10 -4.17 1.57
N PRO A 66 1.16 -4.99 2.62
CA PRO A 66 1.91 -4.60 3.79
C PRO A 66 3.37 -4.44 3.35
N LEU A 67 4.00 -3.33 3.72
CA LEU A 67 5.39 -3.05 3.38
C LEU A 67 6.05 -2.32 4.53
N ASP A 68 7.03 -2.96 5.12
CA ASP A 68 8.01 -2.36 6.00
C ASP A 68 9.37 -2.32 5.30
N ALA A 69 9.72 -1.13 4.81
CA ALA A 69 10.94 -0.92 4.05
C ALA A 69 12.22 -0.96 4.91
N MET A 70 12.10 -1.23 6.22
CA MET A 70 13.26 -1.49 7.08
C MET A 70 13.83 -2.90 6.89
N PHE A 71 13.03 -3.84 6.37
CA PHE A 71 13.44 -5.24 6.20
C PHE A 71 13.50 -5.58 4.71
N SER A 72 14.68 -5.99 4.24
CA SER A 72 14.88 -6.41 2.85
C SER A 72 14.37 -7.83 2.62
N THR A 73 14.52 -8.68 3.64
CA THR A 73 14.21 -10.12 3.60
C THR A 73 13.54 -10.57 4.91
N PRO A 74 12.80 -11.71 4.92
CA PRO A 74 12.16 -12.20 6.14
C PRO A 74 13.12 -12.47 7.29
N GLU A 75 14.36 -12.86 6.98
CA GLU A 75 15.39 -13.20 7.96
C GLU A 75 15.91 -11.98 8.75
N GLU A 76 15.69 -10.76 8.23
CA GLU A 76 16.07 -9.50 8.90
C GLU A 76 15.05 -9.05 9.95
N ILE A 77 13.88 -9.69 10.03
CA ILE A 77 12.80 -9.28 10.92
C ILE A 77 13.11 -9.78 12.35
N PRO A 78 13.32 -8.88 13.31
CA PRO A 78 13.62 -9.28 14.68
C PRO A 78 12.37 -9.82 15.40
N ALA A 79 12.60 -10.64 16.43
CA ALA A 79 11.55 -11.37 17.13
C ALA A 79 10.46 -10.47 17.73
N ASP A 80 10.83 -9.29 18.20
CA ASP A 80 9.90 -8.30 18.76
C ASP A 80 8.90 -7.75 17.72
N ILE A 81 9.30 -7.70 16.44
CA ILE A 81 8.41 -7.34 15.33
C ILE A 81 7.50 -8.51 14.96
N LEU A 82 8.02 -9.75 14.95
CA LEU A 82 7.22 -10.95 14.67
C LEU A 82 6.10 -11.15 15.71
N GLU A 83 6.37 -10.83 16.97
CA GLU A 83 5.40 -10.92 18.08
C GLU A 83 4.50 -9.67 18.18
N ASN A 84 4.76 -8.63 17.38
CA ASN A 84 4.01 -7.39 17.46
C ASN A 84 2.58 -7.57 16.93
N LYS A 85 1.59 -7.18 17.75
CA LYS A 85 0.16 -7.25 17.40
C LYS A 85 -0.22 -6.56 16.08
N ARG A 86 0.56 -5.56 15.65
CA ARG A 86 0.33 -4.83 14.39
C ARG A 86 0.85 -5.57 13.15
N TYR A 87 1.77 -6.52 13.35
CA TYR A 87 2.35 -7.38 12.31
C TYR A 87 1.78 -8.80 12.35
N ALA A 88 1.18 -9.19 13.48
CA ALA A 88 0.55 -10.48 13.67
C ALA A 88 -0.51 -10.78 12.60
N GLY A 89 -0.37 -11.92 11.92
CA GLY A 89 -1.26 -12.35 10.84
C GLY A 89 -1.02 -11.67 9.49
N LEU A 90 -0.04 -10.76 9.40
CA LEU A 90 0.43 -10.23 8.12
C LEU A 90 1.57 -11.09 7.60
N GLU A 91 1.60 -11.26 6.29
CA GLU A 91 2.65 -11.98 5.57
C GLU A 91 3.25 -11.04 4.52
N HIS A 92 4.47 -11.37 4.07
CA HIS A 92 5.13 -10.71 2.94
C HIS A 92 5.36 -9.20 3.08
N TYR A 93 5.62 -8.72 4.30
CA TYR A 93 5.82 -7.29 4.56
C TYR A 93 7.28 -6.82 4.45
N ASP A 94 8.24 -7.71 4.22
CA ASP A 94 9.60 -7.33 3.79
C ASP A 94 9.62 -6.96 2.29
N ILE A 95 10.66 -6.24 1.86
CA ILE A 95 10.78 -5.72 0.49
C ILE A 95 10.74 -6.86 -0.55
N LYS A 96 11.50 -7.94 -0.32
CA LYS A 96 11.60 -9.05 -1.28
C LYS A 96 10.27 -9.77 -1.44
N SER A 97 9.64 -10.15 -0.33
CA SER A 97 8.35 -10.86 -0.38
C SER A 97 7.23 -9.98 -0.94
N CYS A 98 7.20 -8.69 -0.58
CA CYS A 98 6.25 -7.73 -1.14
C CYS A 98 6.43 -7.62 -2.66
N ALA A 99 7.67 -7.53 -3.14
CA ALA A 99 7.96 -7.46 -4.58
C ALA A 99 7.52 -8.73 -5.32
N GLU A 100 7.78 -9.92 -4.76
CA GLU A 100 7.32 -11.19 -5.35
C GLU A 100 5.79 -11.31 -5.34
N ALA A 101 5.11 -10.80 -4.30
CA ALA A 101 3.66 -10.76 -4.26
C ALA A 101 3.08 -9.84 -5.35
N VAL A 102 3.64 -8.64 -5.53
CA VAL A 102 3.26 -7.71 -6.61
C VAL A 102 3.51 -8.34 -7.98
N LYS A 103 4.66 -9.00 -8.17
CA LYS A 103 5.02 -9.68 -9.42
C LYS A 103 4.08 -10.86 -9.72
N ARG A 104 3.67 -11.62 -8.70
CA ARG A 104 2.69 -12.71 -8.87
C ARG A 104 1.34 -12.19 -9.34
N ASP A 105 0.89 -11.07 -8.76
CA ASP A 105 -0.46 -10.56 -8.99
C ASP A 105 -0.56 -9.69 -10.25
N PHE A 106 0.52 -8.98 -10.62
CA PHE A 106 0.55 -8.00 -11.74
C PHE A 106 1.61 -8.29 -12.81
N GLY A 107 2.48 -9.28 -12.62
CA GLY A 107 3.57 -9.61 -13.53
C GLY A 107 4.73 -8.62 -13.43
N LYS A 108 4.64 -7.49 -14.13
CA LYS A 108 5.69 -6.47 -14.16
C LYS A 108 5.08 -5.10 -13.88
N VAL A 109 5.76 -4.31 -13.06
CA VAL A 109 5.39 -2.94 -12.68
C VAL A 109 6.47 -1.93 -13.09
#